data_AF-A0A7Y4WID2-F1
#
_entry.id   AF-A0A7Y4WID2-F1
#
_cell.length_a   1.000
_cell.length_b   1.000
_cell.length_c   1.000
_cell.angle_alpha   90.00
_cell.angle_beta   90.00
_cell.angle_gamma   90.00
#
_symmetry.space_group_name_H-M   'P 1'
#
loop_
_entity.id
_entity.type
_entity.pdbx_description
1 polymer ?
#
loop_
_entity_poly.entity_id
_entity_poly.type
_entity_poly.pdbx_seq_one_letter_code
_entity_poly.pdbx_strand_id
1 'polypeptide(L)'
;MSHPHVPSSSPESAAELPSRRHRKLIKPGLQLRLSAVFAGVSVLCLLIQWLLFSSLLAAAARDLPVGGEYLLDLVPTLLYRSLAFSLLIALPLTLLAGVHATFGVTGAIHRFEAYLGEVIRGTQLGPCKLRKQDSLGELCELINQATEPVRRRALGVGKPEEEQAA
;
A
#
# COMPACT_ATOMS: atom_id res chain seq x y z
N MET A 1 -0.43 42.45 -59.44
CA MET A 1 -1.36 42.04 -58.37
C MET A 1 -0.52 41.47 -57.26
N SER A 2 -0.24 42.30 -56.26
CA SER A 2 0.74 42.04 -55.20
C SER A 2 0.02 41.48 -53.99
N HIS A 3 0.35 40.26 -53.58
CA HIS A 3 -0.19 39.65 -52.36
C HIS A 3 0.55 40.20 -51.13
N PRO A 4 -0.16 40.66 -50.09
CA PRO A 4 0.45 41.10 -48.85
C PRO A 4 0.90 39.91 -48.01
N HIS A 5 2.16 39.95 -47.60
CA HIS A 5 2.81 38.99 -46.71
C HIS A 5 2.31 39.21 -45.28
N VAL A 6 1.57 38.25 -44.72
CA VAL A 6 1.11 38.26 -43.32
C VAL A 6 2.22 37.68 -42.43
N PRO A 7 2.78 38.42 -41.46
CA PRO A 7 3.75 37.88 -40.53
C PRO A 7 3.06 36.98 -39.49
N SER A 8 3.44 35.70 -39.48
CA SER A 8 3.05 34.72 -38.47
C SER A 8 3.75 35.02 -37.14
N SER A 9 3.04 35.63 -36.20
CA SER A 9 3.46 35.71 -34.81
C SER A 9 3.10 34.40 -34.11
N SER A 10 4.08 33.51 -33.98
CA SER A 10 3.96 32.32 -33.15
C SER A 10 3.86 32.73 -31.68
N PRO A 11 2.77 32.42 -30.96
CA PRO A 11 2.69 32.68 -29.53
C PRO A 11 3.62 31.71 -28.81
N GLU A 12 4.66 32.30 -28.25
CA GLU A 12 5.39 31.94 -27.03
C GLU A 12 4.69 30.83 -26.23
N SER A 13 5.20 29.61 -26.44
CA SER A 13 4.86 28.42 -25.69
C SER A 13 5.26 28.64 -24.22
N ALA A 14 4.30 29.11 -23.42
CA ALA A 14 4.43 29.21 -21.99
C ALA A 14 4.69 27.79 -21.45
N ALA A 15 5.92 27.57 -20.98
CA ALA A 15 6.34 26.34 -20.33
C ALA A 15 5.50 26.11 -19.07
N GLU A 16 4.43 25.31 -19.19
CA GLU A 16 3.68 24.80 -18.06
C GLU A 16 4.63 24.00 -17.17
N LEU A 17 5.01 24.59 -16.05
CA LEU A 17 5.80 23.89 -15.03
C LEU A 17 4.99 22.67 -14.57
N PRO A 18 5.58 21.47 -14.56
CA PRO A 18 4.88 20.25 -14.17
C PRO A 18 4.42 20.38 -12.72
N SER A 19 3.11 20.57 -12.52
CA SER A 19 2.54 20.66 -11.18
C SER A 19 2.87 19.36 -10.44
N ARG A 20 3.70 19.47 -9.39
CA ARG A 20 3.98 18.35 -8.48
C ARG A 20 2.65 17.95 -7.85
N ARG A 21 2.04 16.86 -8.32
CA ARG A 21 0.89 16.24 -7.65
C ARG A 21 1.31 15.87 -6.23
N HIS A 22 0.93 16.70 -5.26
CA HIS A 22 1.02 16.35 -3.85
C HIS A 22 0.24 15.05 -3.64
N ARG A 23 0.95 13.96 -3.35
CA ARG A 23 0.35 12.68 -2.94
C ARG A 23 -0.31 12.90 -1.57
N LYS A 24 -1.54 13.39 -1.57
CA LYS A 24 -2.39 13.32 -0.38
C LYS A 24 -2.51 11.84 -0.01
N LEU A 25 -2.22 11.50 1.25
CA LEU A 25 -2.47 10.18 1.80
C LEU A 25 -3.97 9.88 1.63
N ILE A 26 -4.28 8.93 0.76
CA ILE A 26 -5.65 8.49 0.51
C ILE A 26 -6.04 7.61 1.71
N LYS A 27 -6.94 8.12 2.56
CA LYS A 27 -7.50 7.47 3.76
C LYS A 27 -6.43 7.10 4.83
N PRO A 28 -5.90 8.08 5.59
CA PRO A 28 -4.89 7.84 6.62
C PRO A 28 -5.35 6.87 7.72
N GLY A 29 -6.66 6.80 8.00
CA GLY A 29 -7.19 5.93 9.05
C GLY A 29 -6.97 4.43 8.79
N LEU A 30 -7.07 3.97 7.54
CA LEU A 30 -6.88 2.55 7.22
C LEU A 30 -5.38 2.18 7.25
N GLN A 31 -4.53 3.07 6.74
CA GLN A 31 -3.07 2.89 6.82
C GLN A 31 -2.59 2.86 8.26
N LEU A 32 -3.07 3.78 9.11
CA LEU A 32 -2.67 3.82 10.51
C LEU A 32 -3.12 2.57 11.27
N ARG A 33 -4.33 2.05 11.00
CA ARG A 33 -4.82 0.80 11.61
C ARG A 33 -3.95 -0.39 11.22
N LEU A 34 -3.62 -0.54 9.93
CA LEU A 34 -2.80 -1.66 9.47
C LEU A 34 -1.36 -1.55 10.00
N SER A 35 -0.76 -0.37 9.93
CA SER A 35 0.57 -0.10 10.51
C SER A 35 0.59 -0.34 12.02
N ALA A 36 -0.47 0.01 12.75
CA ALA A 36 -0.57 -0.26 14.19
C ALA A 36 -0.61 -1.76 14.50
N VAL A 37 -1.30 -2.57 13.69
CA VAL A 37 -1.28 -4.04 13.83
C VAL A 37 0.12 -4.59 13.60
N PHE A 38 0.81 -4.17 12.53
CA PHE A 38 2.19 -4.59 12.28
C PHE A 38 3.15 -4.18 13.39
N ALA A 39 3.03 -2.95 13.91
CA ALA A 39 3.82 -2.49 15.04
C ALA A 39 3.53 -3.32 16.30
N GLY A 40 2.27 -3.61 16.59
CA GLY A 40 1.86 -4.44 17.73
C GLY A 40 2.44 -5.86 17.65
N VAL A 41 2.35 -6.50 16.48
CA VAL A 41 2.96 -7.81 16.23
C VAL A 41 4.48 -7.77 16.41
N SER A 42 5.13 -6.70 15.93
CA SER A 42 6.59 -6.54 16.05
C SER A 42 7.04 -6.38 17.49
N VAL A 43 6.33 -5.54 18.27
CA VAL A 43 6.59 -5.38 19.71
C VAL A 43 6.36 -6.70 20.45
N LEU A 44 5.29 -7.42 20.12
CA LEU A 44 5.00 -8.72 20.72
C LEU A 44 6.12 -9.73 20.45
N CYS A 45 6.60 -9.82 19.21
CA CYS A 45 7.74 -10.69 18.85
C CYS A 45 9.00 -10.31 19.63
N LEU A 46 9.31 -9.01 19.77
CA LEU A 46 10.47 -8.55 20.54
C LEU A 46 10.35 -8.89 22.03
N LEU A 47 9.16 -8.79 22.62
CA LEU A 47 8.91 -9.19 24.00
C LEU A 47 9.09 -10.69 24.22
N ILE A 48 8.57 -11.52 23.30
CA ILE A 48 8.76 -12.98 23.35
C ILE A 48 10.26 -13.31 23.23
N GLN A 49 10.97 -12.68 22.29
CA GLN A 49 12.41 -12.88 22.12
C GLN A 49 13.19 -12.45 23.37
N TRP A 50 12.80 -11.36 24.02
CA TRP A 50 13.38 -10.93 25.29
C TRP A 50 13.18 -11.94 26.41
N LEU A 51 11.97 -12.49 26.56
CA LEU A 51 11.68 -13.53 27.55
C LEU A 51 12.50 -14.81 27.30
N LEU A 52 12.56 -15.28 26.05
CA LEU A 52 13.35 -16.45 25.68
C LEU A 52 14.84 -16.24 25.96
N PHE A 53 15.38 -15.10 25.54
CA PHE A 53 16.78 -14.79 25.75
C PHE A 53 17.13 -14.62 27.23
N SER A 54 16.25 -13.99 28.02
CA SER A 54 16.40 -13.90 29.48
C SER A 54 16.40 -15.29 30.13
N SER A 55 15.54 -16.20 29.68
CA SER A 55 15.48 -17.57 30.22
C SER A 55 16.75 -18.37 29.91
N LEU A 56 17.29 -18.23 28.70
CA LEU A 56 18.55 -18.87 28.28
C LEU A 56 19.76 -18.32 29.04
N LEU A 57 19.83 -17.00 29.26
CA LEU A 57 20.89 -16.39 30.05
C LEU A 57 20.84 -16.81 31.52
N ALA A 58 19.65 -16.87 32.11
CA ALA A 58 19.48 -17.34 33.48
C ALA A 58 19.86 -18.82 33.64
N ALA A 59 19.55 -19.66 32.65
CA ALA A 59 19.99 -21.05 32.63
C ALA A 59 21.53 -21.14 32.53
N ALA A 60 22.13 -20.43 31.57
CA ALA A 60 23.59 -20.41 31.38
C ALA A 60 24.33 -19.89 32.63
N ALA A 61 23.79 -18.89 33.32
CA ALA A 61 24.40 -18.34 34.53
C ALA A 61 24.47 -19.35 35.68
N ARG A 62 23.51 -20.28 35.77
CA ARG A 62 23.50 -21.34 36.79
C ARG A 62 24.55 -22.42 36.53
N ASP A 63 24.93 -22.62 35.27
CA ASP A 63 25.93 -23.61 34.87
C ASP A 63 27.37 -23.09 35.04
N LEU A 64 27.56 -21.80 35.34
CA LEU A 64 28.89 -21.23 35.58
C LEU A 64 29.42 -21.58 36.98
N PRO A 65 30.60 -22.23 37.09
CA PRO A 65 31.15 -22.66 38.38
C PRO A 65 31.65 -21.51 39.26
N VAL A 66 31.99 -20.35 38.68
CA VAL A 66 32.44 -19.14 39.40
C VAL A 66 31.91 -17.90 38.68
N GLY A 67 31.34 -16.95 39.41
CA GLY A 67 30.92 -15.65 38.87
C GLY A 67 29.49 -15.55 38.33
N GLY A 68 28.65 -16.58 38.51
CA GLY A 68 27.25 -16.58 38.10
C GLY A 68 26.42 -15.43 38.72
N GLU A 69 26.66 -15.11 40.00
CA GLU A 69 26.02 -13.99 40.71
C GLU A 69 26.24 -12.64 40.01
N TYR A 70 27.49 -12.34 39.64
CA TYR A 70 27.83 -11.09 38.95
C TYR A 70 27.17 -11.02 37.55
N LEU A 71 27.09 -12.16 36.87
CA LEU A 71 26.41 -12.22 35.58
C LEU A 71 24.90 -11.94 35.74
N LEU A 72 24.26 -12.50 36.76
CA LEU A 72 22.83 -12.27 37.03
C LEU A 72 22.52 -10.80 37.33
N ASP A 73 23.42 -10.07 37.98
CA ASP A 73 23.26 -8.63 38.21
C ASP A 73 23.43 -7.79 36.93
N LEU A 74 24.32 -8.23 36.02
CA LEU A 74 24.61 -7.51 34.78
C LEU A 74 23.58 -7.76 33.68
N VAL A 75 22.98 -8.96 33.67
CA VAL A 75 22.04 -9.44 32.65
C VAL A 75 20.87 -8.48 32.42
N PRO A 76 20.11 -8.01 33.44
CA PRO A 76 18.99 -7.08 33.23
C PRO A 76 19.42 -5.83 32.47
N THR A 77 20.55 -5.23 32.84
CA THR A 77 21.05 -4.01 32.20
C THR A 77 21.39 -4.23 30.73
N LEU A 78 22.07 -5.34 30.40
CA LEU A 78 22.39 -5.70 29.02
C LEU A 78 21.14 -6.00 28.20
N LEU A 79 20.19 -6.73 28.79
CA LEU A 79 18.91 -7.06 28.17
C LEU A 79 18.08 -5.81 27.88
N TYR A 80 17.98 -4.88 28.82
CA TYR A 80 17.26 -3.62 28.60
C TYR A 80 17.90 -2.77 27.49
N ARG A 81 19.24 -2.67 27.47
CA ARG A 81 19.95 -1.95 26.39
C ARG A 81 19.74 -2.60 25.04
N SER A 82 19.83 -3.92 24.96
CA SER A 82 19.60 -4.68 23.74
C SER A 82 18.15 -4.54 23.25
N LEU A 83 17.17 -4.65 24.14
CA LEU A 83 15.76 -4.47 23.82
C LEU A 83 15.47 -3.05 23.33
N ALA A 84 16.01 -2.03 24.02
CA ALA A 84 15.84 -0.63 23.63
C ALA A 84 16.43 -0.36 22.24
N PHE A 85 17.64 -0.85 21.97
CA PHE A 85 18.28 -0.70 20.66
C PHE A 85 17.53 -1.47 19.56
N SER A 86 17.05 -2.68 19.87
CA SER A 86 16.25 -3.49 18.96
C SER A 86 14.93 -2.81 18.63
N LEU A 87 14.23 -2.25 19.63
CA LEU A 87 13.02 -1.46 19.41
C LEU A 87 13.30 -0.22 18.56
N LEU A 88 14.39 0.49 18.84
CA LEU A 88 14.77 1.69 18.11
C LEU A 88 15.00 1.44 16.61
N ILE A 89 15.51 0.27 16.23
CA ILE A 89 15.78 -0.10 14.83
C ILE A 89 14.63 -0.89 14.20
N ALA A 90 14.11 -1.89 14.88
CA ALA A 90 13.10 -2.79 14.34
C ALA A 90 11.76 -2.09 14.16
N LEU A 91 11.37 -1.18 15.08
CA LEU A 91 10.09 -0.48 15.00
C LEU A 91 9.99 0.43 13.76
N PRO A 92 10.95 1.33 13.44
CA PRO A 92 10.87 2.10 12.21
C PRO A 92 10.99 1.23 10.95
N LEU A 93 11.79 0.16 10.99
CA LEU A 93 11.93 -0.75 9.84
C LEU A 93 10.64 -1.52 9.54
N THR A 94 10.00 -2.05 10.58
CA THR A 94 8.71 -2.78 10.48
C THR A 94 7.58 -1.84 10.08
N LEU A 95 7.55 -0.61 10.59
CA LEU A 95 6.62 0.42 10.12
C LEU A 95 6.83 0.75 8.64
N LEU A 96 8.09 0.92 8.19
CA LEU A 96 8.39 1.23 6.80
C LEU A 96 7.96 0.08 5.88
N ALA A 97 8.24 -1.16 6.27
CA ALA A 97 7.79 -2.36 5.55
C ALA A 97 6.25 -2.46 5.52
N GLY A 98 5.58 -2.23 6.65
CA GLY A 98 4.12 -2.24 6.73
C GLY A 98 3.48 -1.17 5.86
N VAL A 99 4.01 0.06 5.88
CA VAL A 99 3.55 1.16 5.01
C VAL A 99 3.77 0.80 3.53
N HIS A 100 4.95 0.28 3.18
CA HIS A 100 5.26 -0.12 1.81
C HIS A 100 4.33 -1.23 1.30
N ALA A 101 4.06 -2.25 2.13
CA ALA A 101 3.10 -3.31 1.81
C ALA A 101 1.67 -2.78 1.63
N THR A 102 1.27 -1.82 2.46
CA THR A 102 -0.10 -1.26 2.44
C THR A 102 -0.35 -0.36 1.22
N PHE A 103 0.68 0.24 0.62
CA PHE A 103 0.51 1.13 -0.52
C PHE A 103 -0.03 0.42 -1.78
N GLY A 104 0.43 -0.80 -2.06
CA GLY A 104 -0.08 -1.58 -3.20
C GLY A 104 -1.57 -1.89 -3.07
N VAL A 105 -2.00 -2.26 -1.86
CA VAL A 105 -3.39 -2.62 -1.56
C VAL A 105 -4.30 -1.38 -1.55
N THR A 106 -3.91 -0.32 -0.84
CA THR A 106 -4.73 0.90 -0.72
C THR A 106 -4.92 1.59 -2.06
N GLY A 107 -3.85 1.62 -2.87
CA GLY A 107 -3.90 2.19 -4.23
C GLY A 107 -4.87 1.45 -5.13
N ALA A 108 -4.89 0.11 -5.06
CA ALA A 108 -5.83 -0.74 -5.78
C ALA A 108 -7.28 -0.49 -5.34
N ILE A 109 -7.55 -0.52 -4.04
CA ILE A 109 -8.91 -0.33 -3.48
C ILE A 109 -9.50 1.01 -3.92
N HIS A 110 -8.72 2.10 -3.85
CA HIS A 110 -9.21 3.41 -4.29
C HIS A 110 -9.55 3.44 -5.79
N ARG A 111 -8.79 2.73 -6.63
CA ARG A 111 -9.12 2.60 -8.07
C ARG A 111 -10.41 1.82 -8.28
N PHE A 112 -10.64 0.76 -7.50
CA PHE A 112 -11.90 0.01 -7.56
C PHE A 112 -13.09 0.84 -7.11
N GLU A 113 -12.97 1.60 -6.01
CA GLU A 113 -14.04 2.50 -5.55
C GLU A 113 -14.39 3.55 -6.62
N ALA A 114 -13.38 4.17 -7.23
CA ALA A 114 -13.60 5.14 -8.31
C ALA A 114 -14.27 4.49 -9.53
N TYR A 115 -13.74 3.36 -10.00
CA TYR A 115 -14.27 2.62 -11.13
C TYR A 115 -15.73 2.20 -10.91
N LEU A 116 -16.01 1.53 -9.79
CA LEU A 116 -17.38 1.08 -9.44
C LEU A 116 -18.32 2.28 -9.27
N GLY A 117 -17.84 3.40 -8.72
CA GLY A 117 -18.60 4.64 -8.64
C GLY A 117 -19.02 5.17 -10.01
N GLU A 118 -18.16 5.05 -11.03
CA GLU A 118 -18.49 5.44 -12.40
C GLU A 118 -19.40 4.43 -13.11
N VAL A 119 -19.25 3.14 -12.82
CA VAL A 119 -20.19 2.10 -13.28
C VAL A 119 -21.59 2.35 -12.72
N ILE A 120 -21.71 2.67 -11.43
CA ILE A 120 -22.99 3.00 -10.77
C ILE A 120 -23.64 4.23 -11.42
N ARG A 121 -22.83 5.23 -11.83
CA ARG A 121 -23.32 6.43 -12.52
C ARG A 121 -23.60 6.22 -14.01
N GLY A 122 -23.30 5.04 -14.56
CA GLY A 122 -23.42 4.75 -15.99
C GLY A 122 -22.48 5.56 -16.88
N THR A 123 -21.41 6.14 -16.33
CA THR A 123 -20.55 7.10 -17.05
C THR A 123 -19.30 6.48 -17.67
N GLN A 124 -18.88 5.27 -17.25
CA GLN A 124 -17.67 4.62 -17.77
C GLN A 124 -17.92 3.28 -18.48
N LEU A 125 -17.25 3.13 -19.62
CA LEU A 125 -17.41 2.03 -20.59
C LEU A 125 -16.13 1.17 -20.73
N GLY A 126 -15.01 1.59 -20.13
CA GLY A 126 -13.72 0.90 -20.22
C GLY A 126 -13.51 -0.16 -19.14
N PRO A 127 -12.64 -1.15 -19.35
CA PRO A 127 -12.23 -2.09 -18.29
C PRO A 127 -11.37 -1.37 -17.24
N CYS A 128 -11.52 -1.76 -15.97
CA CYS A 128 -10.65 -1.38 -14.88
C CYS A 128 -9.20 -1.79 -15.17
N LYS A 129 -8.23 -0.92 -14.86
CA LYS A 129 -6.79 -1.16 -15.03
C LYS A 129 -6.04 -0.83 -13.74
N LEU A 130 -5.21 -1.76 -13.28
CA LEU A 130 -4.26 -1.52 -12.19
C LEU A 130 -2.85 -1.23 -12.69
N ARG A 131 -2.03 -0.71 -11.78
CA ARG A 131 -0.58 -0.59 -12.00
C ARG A 131 0.08 -1.93 -11.76
N LYS A 132 1.23 -2.14 -12.39
CA LYS A 132 2.06 -3.35 -12.26
C LYS A 132 2.47 -3.70 -10.82
N GLN A 133 2.48 -2.71 -9.92
CA GLN A 133 2.85 -2.85 -8.50
C GLN A 133 1.67 -3.09 -7.57
N ASP A 134 0.43 -3.05 -8.07
CA ASP A 134 -0.75 -3.29 -7.25
C ASP A 134 -0.98 -4.80 -7.11
N SER A 135 -1.24 -5.27 -5.89
CA SER A 135 -1.32 -6.70 -5.56
C SER A 135 -2.67 -7.37 -5.84
N LEU A 136 -3.66 -6.63 -6.35
CA LEU A 136 -5.04 -7.12 -6.55
C LEU A 136 -5.41 -7.27 -8.03
N GLY A 137 -4.49 -7.81 -8.83
CA GLY A 137 -4.69 -8.03 -10.27
C GLY A 137 -5.87 -8.96 -10.56
N GLU A 138 -5.92 -10.12 -9.92
CA GLU A 138 -6.99 -11.12 -10.10
C GLU A 138 -8.38 -10.54 -9.76
N LEU A 139 -8.48 -9.76 -8.68
CA LEU A 139 -9.75 -9.11 -8.31
C LEU A 139 -10.20 -8.10 -9.38
N CYS A 140 -9.26 -7.42 -10.03
CA CYS A 140 -9.60 -6.52 -11.14
C CYS A 140 -10.14 -7.27 -12.35
N GLU A 141 -9.55 -8.40 -12.68
CA GLU A 141 -10.03 -9.26 -13.77
C GLU A 141 -11.44 -9.75 -13.45
N LEU A 142 -11.68 -10.20 -12.22
CA LEU A 142 -13.01 -10.61 -11.76
C LEU A 142 -14.02 -9.47 -11.82
N ILE A 143 -13.66 -8.26 -11.37
CA ILE A 143 -14.51 -7.06 -11.48
C ILE A 143 -14.79 -6.74 -12.95
N ASN A 144 -13.80 -6.86 -13.83
CA ASN A 144 -13.96 -6.61 -15.26
C ASN A 144 -14.90 -7.60 -15.93
N GLN A 145 -14.81 -8.89 -15.56
CA GLN A 145 -15.72 -9.94 -16.02
C GLN A 145 -17.14 -9.68 -15.50
N ALA A 146 -17.29 -9.39 -14.20
CA ALA A 146 -18.59 -9.13 -13.59
C ALA A 146 -19.28 -7.87 -14.14
N THR A 147 -18.51 -6.84 -14.52
CA THR A 147 -19.04 -5.59 -15.09
C THR A 147 -19.18 -5.63 -16.61
N GLU A 148 -18.73 -6.69 -17.28
CA GLU A 148 -18.81 -6.82 -18.74
C GLU A 148 -20.25 -6.74 -19.27
N PRO A 149 -21.25 -7.43 -18.70
CA PRO A 149 -22.63 -7.36 -19.20
C PRO A 149 -23.23 -5.95 -19.09
N VAL A 150 -22.93 -5.25 -17.99
CA VAL A 150 -23.38 -3.87 -17.75
C VAL A 150 -22.75 -2.93 -18.78
N ARG A 151 -21.45 -3.08 -19.04
CA ARG A 151 -20.72 -2.31 -20.06
C ARG A 151 -21.25 -2.57 -21.47
N ARG A 152 -21.52 -3.83 -21.84
CA ARG A 152 -22.09 -4.19 -23.17
C ARG A 152 -23.45 -3.54 -23.39
N ARG A 153 -24.31 -3.54 -22.37
CA ARG A 153 -25.62 -2.86 -22.41
C ARG A 153 -25.47 -1.35 -22.57
N ALA A 154 -24.55 -0.73 -21.83
CA ALA A 154 -24.30 0.71 -21.91
C ALA A 154 -23.74 1.15 -23.28
N LEU A 155 -22.97 0.29 -23.97
CA LEU A 155 -22.47 0.54 -25.32
C LEU A 155 -23.53 0.33 -26.43
N GLY A 156 -24.71 -0.20 -26.10
CA GLY A 156 -25.73 -0.53 -27.10
C GLY A 156 -25.39 -1.73 -28.00
N VAL A 157 -24.32 -2.49 -27.69
CA VAL A 157 -23.81 -3.63 -28.50
C VAL A 157 -24.57 -4.92 -28.20
N GLY A 158 -25.88 -4.83 -27.94
CA GLY A 158 -26.63 -5.97 -27.43
C GLY A 158 -28.13 -5.83 -27.51
N LYS A 159 -28.66 -5.16 -28.54
CA LYS A 159 -30.04 -5.49 -28.93
C LYS A 159 -29.99 -6.90 -29.53
N PRO A 160 -30.61 -7.91 -28.89
CA PRO A 160 -30.69 -9.23 -29.49
C PRO A 160 -31.40 -9.12 -30.83
N GLU A 161 -30.83 -9.74 -31.86
CA GLU A 161 -31.42 -9.84 -33.21
C GLU A 161 -32.77 -10.57 -33.25
N GLU A 162 -33.30 -11.01 -32.10
CA GLU A 162 -34.62 -11.64 -31.99
C GLU A 162 -35.79 -10.70 -32.37
N GLU A 163 -35.58 -9.39 -32.52
CA GLU A 163 -36.61 -8.44 -32.99
C GLU A 163 -36.54 -8.15 -34.51
N GLN A 164 -35.72 -8.87 -35.29
CA GLN A 164 -35.66 -8.72 -36.76
C GLN A 164 -36.32 -9.88 -37.54
N ALA A 165 -36.87 -10.88 -36.85
CA ALA A 165 -37.53 -12.04 -37.48
C ALA A 165 -39.06 -12.05 -37.34
N ALA A 166 -39.67 -10.97 -36.84
CA ALA A 166 -41.12 -10.76 -36.77
C ALA A 166 -41.54 -9.56 -37.64
#